data_AF-A0A6B1FBN6-F1
#
_entry.id   AF-A0A6B1FBN6-F1
#
_cell.length_a   1.000
_cell.length_b   1.000
_cell.length_c   1.000
_cell.angle_alpha   90.00
_cell.angle_beta   90.00
_cell.angle_gamma   90.00
#
_symmetry.space_group_name_H-M   'P 1'
#
loop_
_entity.id
_entity.type
_entity.pdbx_description
1 polymer ?
#
loop_
_entity_poly.entity_id
_entity_poly.type
_entity_poly.pdbx_seq_one_letter_code
_entity_poly.pdbx_strand_id
1 'polypeptide(L)'
;MSPSWSPDGSTLAFVSDRGPETDFVELTFSNYVLSFLDVETLEVTPMEVFANARHTNPVYDRSGEGVYFISDVNGFADVFHVNLADGAHRRITRTVTGVSGVTALSPALSYSPAKDLLAFSVFHERGFIVNVAHPDDIAYADVVASEDVQTGRLLPPGLPGVRSRVATYLDDPYMGLVAEEVYTVDQAEDYRPSLGLDFVGQPSIGVGADHFGSYVGGSAYAYFSDMLGDRLLGVSVLANGSFKDIGGQVFYMNQKNRWNWGVGIQHTPYQRQYYGQSRTEFSVVRERIYIDAIDGLLAFPLSATRRIEGGVGFTRYGHSLERDIYYFNQFGQIVDFERTGLQGRDPLYLGSASLSLVGDNSYSAFTSPVRGQRYRFGVESTLGTVNFQGVTADFRRYFNFTGQLTFAFRGLHLGRYGDTAELDRQQLGPFFLGYETFIRGYAYNSFDNIRQSRQCQLSNIGSTCPELDRLFGHRVAVGNAEIRLPFTGVEEFGIIPFPYVAVELVAFSDIGIAWDSERPAEWGWSRDSAARIPVASSGFSARANILGMLILETYYAYPWQRPAKGWHWGFQIAPGW
;
A
#
# COMPACT_ATOMS: atom_id res chain seq x y z
N MET A 1 23.17 21.46 6.58
CA MET A 1 24.44 22.19 6.41
C MET A 1 24.08 23.63 6.05
N SER A 2 24.61 24.61 6.79
CA SER A 2 24.35 26.04 6.58
C SER A 2 25.62 26.69 6.02
N PRO A 3 25.87 26.60 4.70
CA PRO A 3 27.08 27.13 4.11
C PRO A 3 27.03 28.67 4.02
N SER A 4 28.19 29.32 4.05
CA SER A 4 28.35 30.77 3.92
C SER A 4 29.45 31.08 2.92
N TRP A 5 29.14 31.94 1.95
CA TRP A 5 30.10 32.42 0.96
C TRP A 5 30.99 33.51 1.56
N SER A 6 32.28 33.50 1.22
CA SER A 6 33.16 34.62 1.47
C SER A 6 32.67 35.87 0.71
N PRO A 7 32.94 37.09 1.18
CA PRO A 7 32.49 38.32 0.51
C PRO A 7 32.95 38.47 -0.94
N ASP A 8 34.10 37.89 -1.28
CA ASP A 8 34.67 37.85 -2.64
C ASP A 8 34.21 36.65 -3.48
N GLY A 9 33.49 35.69 -2.87
CA GLY A 9 32.97 34.49 -3.52
C GLY A 9 34.01 33.42 -3.86
N SER A 10 35.26 33.57 -3.42
CA SER A 10 36.34 32.62 -3.70
C SER A 10 36.28 31.34 -2.85
N THR A 11 35.68 31.44 -1.65
CA THR A 11 35.65 30.36 -0.66
C THR A 11 34.24 30.15 -0.10
N LEU A 12 33.91 28.89 0.19
CA LEU A 12 32.67 28.52 0.87
C LEU A 12 32.97 27.89 2.24
N ALA A 13 32.53 28.53 3.32
CA ALA A 13 32.59 27.98 4.66
C ALA A 13 31.38 27.08 4.91
N PHE A 14 31.60 25.91 5.47
CA PHE A 14 30.58 24.96 5.90
C PHE A 14 31.08 24.15 7.08
N VAL A 15 30.29 23.18 7.54
CA VAL A 15 30.71 22.27 8.61
C VAL A 15 30.67 20.84 8.14
N SER A 16 31.68 20.07 8.51
CA SER A 16 31.78 18.66 8.20
C SER A 16 32.42 17.90 9.34
N ASP A 17 32.14 16.61 9.41
CA ASP A 17 32.78 15.64 10.29
C ASP A 17 34.14 15.18 9.74
N ARG A 18 34.84 15.99 8.92
CA ARG A 18 36.21 15.70 8.47
C ARG A 18 37.26 16.27 9.44
N GLY A 19 37.07 16.00 10.72
CA GLY A 19 37.97 16.43 11.78
C GLY A 19 39.08 15.41 12.07
N PRO A 20 39.99 15.73 13.00
CA PRO A 20 41.13 14.87 13.35
C PRO A 20 40.77 13.51 13.96
N GLU A 21 39.57 13.38 14.55
CA GLU A 21 39.09 12.13 15.17
C GLU A 21 38.36 11.21 14.17
N THR A 22 38.23 11.61 12.91
CA THR A 22 37.45 10.85 11.92
C THR A 22 38.28 9.71 11.37
N ASP A 23 37.79 8.50 11.60
CA ASP A 23 38.36 7.27 11.08
C ASP A 23 37.27 6.45 10.37
N PHE A 24 37.40 6.32 9.06
CA PHE A 24 36.46 5.57 8.23
C PHE A 24 36.58 4.06 8.39
N VAL A 25 37.69 3.55 8.93
CA VAL A 25 37.87 2.12 9.25
C VAL A 25 37.07 1.78 10.51
N GLU A 26 37.20 2.60 11.56
CA GLU A 26 36.45 2.43 12.80
C GLU A 26 34.99 2.89 12.71
N LEU A 27 34.63 3.59 11.62
CA LEU A 27 33.36 4.34 11.49
C LEU A 27 33.19 5.36 12.63
N THR A 28 34.31 5.91 13.09
CA THR A 28 34.37 7.00 14.07
C THR A 28 34.30 8.32 13.31
N PHE A 29 33.36 9.18 13.69
CA PHE A 29 33.18 10.49 13.08
C PHE A 29 33.48 11.58 14.10
N SER A 30 34.36 12.51 13.74
CA SER A 30 34.61 13.70 14.54
C SER A 30 33.32 14.48 14.77
N ASN A 31 33.31 15.28 15.83
CA ASN A 31 32.38 16.41 15.88
C ASN A 31 32.49 17.26 14.62
N TYR A 32 31.40 17.93 14.24
CA TYR A 32 31.43 18.85 13.11
C TYR A 32 32.48 19.93 13.36
N VAL A 33 33.43 20.06 12.43
CA VAL A 33 34.44 21.12 12.40
C VAL A 33 34.11 22.14 11.33
N LEU A 34 34.71 23.33 11.41
CA LEU A 34 34.68 24.28 10.30
C LEU A 34 35.43 23.68 9.11
N SER A 35 34.93 23.91 7.91
CA SER A 35 35.55 23.44 6.67
C SER A 35 35.38 24.48 5.59
N PHE A 36 36.41 24.66 4.78
CA PHE A 36 36.48 25.68 3.74
C PHE A 36 36.71 25.01 2.40
N LEU A 37 35.82 25.27 1.44
CA LEU A 37 35.97 24.83 0.05
C LEU A 37 36.51 26.00 -0.76
N ASP A 38 37.68 25.81 -1.36
CA ASP A 38 38.16 26.68 -2.43
C ASP A 38 37.36 26.37 -3.71
N VAL A 39 36.78 27.41 -4.31
CA VAL A 39 35.82 27.24 -5.42
C VAL A 39 36.53 26.97 -6.75
N GLU A 40 37.77 27.43 -6.90
CA GLU A 40 38.57 27.23 -8.10
C GLU A 40 39.18 25.82 -8.13
N THR A 41 39.76 25.38 -7.01
CA THR A 41 40.45 24.09 -6.92
C THR A 41 39.56 22.93 -6.48
N LEU A 42 38.41 23.24 -5.88
CA LEU A 42 37.53 22.29 -5.19
C LEU A 42 38.18 21.59 -3.99
N GLU A 43 39.28 22.12 -3.48
CA GLU A 43 39.96 21.61 -2.29
C GLU A 43 39.17 21.96 -1.02
N VAL A 44 39.05 21.00 -0.10
CA VAL A 44 38.38 21.17 1.19
C VAL A 44 39.40 21.13 2.31
N THR A 45 39.50 22.23 3.06
CA THR A 45 40.42 22.36 4.19
C THR A 45 39.63 22.44 5.50
N PRO A 46 39.71 21.42 6.38
CA PRO A 46 39.12 21.48 7.71
C PRO A 46 39.92 22.40 8.64
N MET A 47 39.23 23.08 9.55
CA MET A 47 39.82 23.92 10.60
C MET A 47 39.15 23.59 11.93
N GLU A 48 39.89 22.94 12.82
CA GLU A 48 39.45 22.71 14.18
C GLU A 48 39.82 23.92 15.04
N VAL A 49 38.82 24.70 15.47
CA VAL A 49 39.05 25.85 16.36
C VAL A 49 39.14 25.42 17.82
N PHE A 50 38.33 24.42 18.20
CA PHE A 50 38.28 23.86 19.55
C PHE A 50 38.26 22.34 19.46
N ALA A 51 39.15 21.68 20.21
CA ALA A 51 39.15 20.23 20.35
C ALA A 51 37.87 19.71 21.03
N ASN A 52 37.35 18.59 20.56
CA ASN A 52 36.20 17.87 21.14
C ASN A 52 34.92 18.72 21.28
N ALA A 53 34.78 19.74 20.44
CA ALA A 53 33.64 20.62 20.40
C ALA A 53 32.98 20.55 19.02
N ARG A 54 31.66 20.73 19.00
CA ARG A 54 30.91 20.86 17.76
C ARG A 54 31.00 22.31 17.30
N HIS A 55 31.25 22.52 16.02
CA HIS A 55 31.14 23.80 15.31
C HIS A 55 29.95 23.72 14.37
N THR A 56 29.07 24.72 14.39
CA THR A 56 27.90 24.79 13.50
C THR A 56 27.69 26.20 12.96
N ASN A 57 26.92 26.29 11.86
CA ASN A 57 26.43 27.53 11.28
C ASN A 57 27.50 28.63 11.09
N PRO A 58 28.58 28.37 10.32
CA PRO A 58 29.57 29.39 10.01
C PRO A 58 28.96 30.51 9.17
N VAL A 59 29.38 31.74 9.43
CA VAL A 59 29.04 32.93 8.66
C VAL A 59 30.27 33.83 8.57
N TYR A 60 30.70 34.19 7.36
CA TYR A 60 31.81 35.12 7.18
C TYR A 60 31.50 36.50 7.80
N ASP A 61 32.54 37.13 8.34
CA ASP A 61 32.47 38.53 8.72
C ASP A 61 32.53 39.45 7.49
N ARG A 62 32.52 40.77 7.74
CA ARG A 62 32.50 41.77 6.68
C ARG A 62 33.80 41.80 5.86
N SER A 63 34.96 41.53 6.45
CA SER A 63 36.24 41.56 5.71
C SER A 63 36.47 40.27 4.93
N GLY A 64 35.85 39.17 5.35
CA GLY A 64 36.13 37.84 4.80
C GLY A 64 37.37 37.19 5.43
N GLU A 65 38.05 37.88 6.35
CA GLU A 65 39.25 37.39 7.04
C GLU A 65 38.90 36.59 8.30
N GLY A 66 37.63 36.61 8.73
CA GLY A 66 37.15 35.86 9.88
C GLY A 66 35.75 35.27 9.69
N VAL A 67 35.41 34.35 10.60
CA VAL A 67 34.15 33.61 10.58
C VAL A 67 33.51 33.63 11.96
N TYR A 68 32.23 33.99 12.01
CA TYR A 68 31.36 33.72 13.15
C TYR A 68 30.81 32.30 13.06
N PHE A 69 30.80 31.57 14.16
CA PHE A 69 30.27 30.21 14.21
C PHE A 69 29.70 29.92 15.60
N ILE A 70 28.86 28.89 15.70
CA ILE A 70 28.34 28.42 16.98
C ILE A 70 29.23 27.27 17.46
N SER A 71 29.62 27.27 18.73
CA SER A 71 30.29 26.14 19.35
C SER A 71 29.81 25.85 20.75
N ASP A 72 29.85 24.58 21.13
CA ASP A 72 29.49 24.08 22.44
C ASP A 72 30.72 23.66 23.28
N VAL A 73 31.89 24.27 23.03
CA VAL A 73 33.18 23.98 23.69
C VAL A 73 33.13 24.01 25.23
N ASN A 74 32.18 24.72 25.85
CA ASN A 74 32.02 24.73 27.30
C ASN A 74 30.72 24.01 27.76
N GLY A 75 30.13 23.19 26.89
CA GLY A 75 28.84 22.51 27.10
C GLY A 75 27.59 23.35 26.80
N PHE A 76 27.75 24.66 26.60
CA PHE A 76 26.68 25.56 26.14
C PHE A 76 27.03 26.08 24.76
N ALA A 77 26.06 26.06 23.84
CA ALA A 77 26.23 26.59 22.50
C ALA A 77 26.29 28.13 22.54
N ASP A 78 27.41 28.72 22.15
CA ASP A 78 27.59 30.16 22.07
C ASP A 78 28.17 30.54 20.70
N VAL A 79 28.02 31.81 20.30
CA VAL A 79 28.66 32.34 19.11
C VAL A 79 30.10 32.69 19.43
N PHE A 80 31.01 32.31 18.54
CA PHE A 80 32.43 32.60 18.55
C PHE A 80 32.83 33.25 17.23
N HIS A 81 33.94 33.99 17.24
CA HIS A 81 34.58 34.52 16.04
C HIS A 81 36.02 34.02 15.99
N VAL A 82 36.47 33.59 14.81
CA VAL A 82 37.85 33.16 14.56
C VAL A 82 38.42 33.94 13.38
N ASN A 83 39.67 34.39 13.52
CA ASN A 83 40.48 34.95 12.44
C ASN A 83 41.13 33.80 11.66
N LEU A 84 40.97 33.81 10.34
CA LEU A 84 41.44 32.73 9.46
C LEU A 84 42.96 32.78 9.20
N ALA A 85 43.61 33.92 9.40
CA ALA A 85 45.04 34.08 9.12
C ALA A 85 45.93 33.52 10.23
N ASP A 86 45.53 33.69 11.50
CA ASP A 86 46.33 33.30 12.67
C ASP A 86 45.61 32.34 13.64
N GLY A 87 44.33 32.03 13.38
CA GLY A 87 43.52 31.16 14.25
C GLY A 87 43.10 31.81 15.56
N ALA A 88 43.38 33.10 15.77
CA ALA A 88 42.97 33.81 16.98
C ALA A 88 41.44 33.85 17.06
N HIS A 89 40.88 33.46 18.20
CA HIS A 89 39.44 33.35 18.37
C HIS A 89 38.97 33.94 19.70
N ARG A 90 37.72 34.39 19.72
CA ARG A 90 37.06 35.00 20.89
C ARG A 90 35.60 34.58 20.98
N ARG A 91 35.07 34.60 22.19
CA ARG A 91 33.64 34.41 22.43
C ARG A 91 32.86 35.69 22.12
N ILE A 92 31.72 35.56 21.46
CA ILE A 92 30.80 36.66 21.16
C ILE A 92 29.65 36.63 22.15
N THR A 93 28.98 35.49 22.36
CA THR A 93 27.84 35.40 23.29
C THR A 93 28.17 34.60 24.53
N ARG A 94 27.44 34.85 25.62
CA ARG A 94 27.40 33.97 26.80
C ARG A 94 25.95 33.80 27.22
N THR A 95 25.30 32.79 26.67
CA THR A 95 23.87 32.54 26.89
C THR A 95 23.64 31.50 28.00
N VAL A 96 22.48 31.55 28.65
CA VAL A 96 22.15 30.61 29.75
C VAL A 96 21.67 29.25 29.21
N THR A 97 20.90 29.26 28.12
CA THR A 97 20.29 28.05 27.53
C THR A 97 20.95 27.60 26.22
N GLY A 98 21.89 28.38 25.68
CA GLY A 98 22.57 28.10 24.43
C GLY A 98 21.88 28.70 23.19
N VAL A 99 22.68 29.19 22.25
CA VAL A 99 22.28 29.57 20.91
C VAL A 99 21.89 28.31 20.14
N SER A 100 20.64 28.24 19.70
CA SER A 100 20.07 27.02 19.13
C SER A 100 18.89 27.30 18.20
N GLY A 101 18.70 26.38 17.24
CA GLY A 101 17.49 26.29 16.42
C GLY A 101 16.64 25.09 16.84
N VAL A 102 15.67 24.70 16.01
CA VAL A 102 14.72 23.60 16.31
C VAL A 102 15.45 22.26 16.54
N THR A 103 16.57 22.03 15.86
CA THR A 103 17.46 20.88 16.05
C THR A 103 18.91 21.34 16.27
N ALA A 104 19.77 20.45 16.74
CA ALA A 104 21.18 20.76 17.03
C ALA A 104 21.99 21.31 15.83
N LEU A 105 21.57 21.00 14.59
CA LEU A 105 22.19 21.47 13.35
C LEU A 105 21.33 22.50 12.60
N SER A 106 20.19 22.90 13.17
CA SER A 106 19.36 23.94 12.57
C SER A 106 20.11 25.27 12.58
N PRO A 107 20.06 26.05 11.50
CA PRO A 107 20.64 27.37 11.52
C PRO A 107 20.03 28.23 12.64
N ALA A 108 20.90 28.88 13.40
CA ALA A 108 20.58 29.72 14.55
C ALA A 108 21.40 31.01 14.58
N LEU A 109 22.19 31.28 13.54
CA LEU A 109 23.07 32.43 13.41
C LEU A 109 23.00 33.01 11.98
N SER A 110 22.95 34.34 11.90
CA SER A 110 23.03 35.12 10.66
C SER A 110 23.78 36.44 10.92
N TYR A 111 24.46 36.97 9.90
CA TYR A 111 25.20 38.22 9.98
C TYR A 111 24.90 39.10 8.76
N SER A 112 24.80 40.41 8.98
CA SER A 112 24.59 41.42 7.93
C SER A 112 25.81 42.32 7.80
N PRO A 113 26.67 42.12 6.76
CA PRO A 113 27.87 42.95 6.56
C PRO A 113 27.58 44.44 6.34
N ALA A 114 26.43 44.76 5.73
CA ALA A 114 26.03 46.13 5.42
C ALA A 114 25.70 46.95 6.67
N LYS A 115 25.19 46.30 7.72
CA LYS A 115 24.78 46.93 8.98
C LYS A 115 25.68 46.56 10.16
N ASP A 116 26.69 45.70 9.91
CA ASP A 116 27.52 45.07 10.92
C ASP A 116 26.72 44.51 12.10
N LEU A 117 25.73 43.67 11.76
CA LEU A 117 24.70 43.25 12.70
C LEU A 117 24.57 41.73 12.73
N LEU A 118 24.70 41.14 13.91
CA LEU A 118 24.58 39.71 14.17
C LEU A 118 23.18 39.40 14.70
N ALA A 119 22.54 38.36 14.16
CA ALA A 119 21.25 37.86 14.61
C ALA A 119 21.37 36.38 14.99
N PHE A 120 20.87 36.00 16.17
CA PHE A 120 20.95 34.62 16.64
C PHE A 120 19.75 34.22 17.50
N SER A 121 19.37 32.94 17.47
CA SER A 121 18.22 32.43 18.21
C SER A 121 18.62 31.74 19.52
N VAL A 122 17.85 32.01 20.57
CA VAL A 122 17.98 31.35 21.87
C VAL A 122 16.61 30.81 22.27
N PHE A 123 16.57 29.58 22.78
CA PHE A 123 15.33 29.03 23.33
C PHE A 123 15.09 29.60 24.73
N HIS A 124 13.92 30.22 24.92
CA HIS A 124 13.50 30.79 26.18
C HIS A 124 12.04 30.45 26.45
N GLU A 125 11.75 29.95 27.65
CA GLU A 125 10.45 29.43 28.10
C GLU A 125 9.84 28.35 27.19
N ARG A 126 9.15 28.75 26.12
CA ARG A 126 8.43 27.86 25.20
C ARG A 126 8.64 28.21 23.72
N GLY A 127 9.60 29.06 23.39
CA GLY A 127 9.84 29.49 22.02
C GLY A 127 11.26 29.96 21.75
N PHE A 128 11.60 30.06 20.47
CA PHE A 128 12.86 30.64 20.01
C PHE A 128 12.71 32.16 19.89
N ILE A 129 13.57 32.90 20.58
CA ILE A 129 13.66 34.35 20.50
C ILE A 129 14.89 34.71 19.67
N VAL A 130 14.72 35.57 18.66
CA VAL A 130 15.83 36.09 17.85
C VAL A 130 16.37 37.34 18.52
N ASN A 131 17.64 37.28 18.93
CA ASN A 131 18.40 38.40 19.46
C ASN A 131 19.24 39.02 18.34
N VAL A 132 19.46 40.33 18.42
CA VAL A 132 20.19 41.09 17.43
C VAL A 132 21.14 42.05 18.14
N ALA A 133 22.41 42.07 17.74
CA ALA A 133 23.43 42.94 18.35
C ALA A 133 24.59 43.20 17.40
N HIS A 134 25.30 44.32 17.59
CA HIS A 134 26.56 44.58 16.89
C HIS A 134 27.69 43.75 17.52
N PRO A 135 28.53 43.03 16.75
CA PRO A 135 29.57 42.16 17.31
C PRO A 135 30.53 42.83 18.29
N ASP A 136 30.79 44.13 18.12
CA ASP A 136 31.68 44.92 18.96
C ASP A 136 31.03 45.37 20.29
N ASP A 137 29.69 45.45 20.33
CA ASP A 137 28.94 45.76 21.56
C ASP A 137 28.90 44.57 22.52
N ILE A 138 29.17 43.36 22.02
CA ILE A 138 29.13 42.10 22.77
C ILE A 138 30.57 41.71 23.18
N ALA A 139 31.17 42.51 24.05
CA ALA A 139 32.54 42.27 24.51
C ALA A 139 32.61 41.22 25.63
N TYR A 140 32.57 39.92 25.29
CA TYR A 140 33.13 38.87 26.14
C TYR A 140 34.56 38.56 25.65
N ALA A 141 35.54 39.32 26.12
CA ALA A 141 36.95 39.17 25.74
C ALA A 141 37.66 38.02 26.47
N ASP A 142 36.99 36.87 26.62
CA ASP A 142 37.66 35.69 27.12
C ASP A 142 38.29 34.96 25.92
N VAL A 143 39.62 34.87 25.91
CA VAL A 143 40.31 33.84 25.12
C VAL A 143 39.89 32.52 25.74
N VAL A 144 39.03 31.78 25.05
CA VAL A 144 38.49 30.52 25.57
C VAL A 144 39.47 29.43 25.21
N ALA A 145 40.22 28.94 26.19
CA ALA A 145 40.95 27.69 26.03
C ALA A 145 39.96 26.52 25.98
N SER A 146 40.25 25.50 25.18
CA SER A 146 39.56 24.21 25.27
C SER A 146 39.75 23.66 26.69
N GLU A 147 38.67 23.57 27.47
CA GLU A 147 38.72 22.93 28.78
C GLU A 147 38.70 21.40 28.59
N ASP A 148 39.66 20.69 29.20
CA ASP A 148 39.70 19.21 29.20
C ASP A 148 38.44 18.59 29.83
N VAL A 149 37.74 19.35 30.69
CA VAL A 149 36.56 18.90 31.41
C VAL A 149 35.41 19.87 31.18
N GLN A 150 34.51 19.52 30.26
CA GLN A 150 33.33 20.32 29.96
C GLN A 150 32.24 20.10 31.02
N THR A 151 32.26 20.89 32.08
CA THR A 151 31.35 20.77 33.23
C THR A 151 29.86 20.76 32.82
N GLY A 152 29.48 21.49 31.76
CA GLY A 152 28.10 21.51 31.22
C GLY A 152 27.66 20.23 30.51
N ARG A 153 28.60 19.34 30.16
CA ARG A 153 28.33 18.03 29.53
C ARG A 153 28.38 16.86 30.52
N LEU A 154 28.76 17.10 31.78
CA LEU A 154 28.87 16.05 32.79
C LEU A 154 27.53 15.82 33.48
N LEU A 155 27.06 14.58 33.46
CA LEU A 155 25.97 14.16 34.34
C LEU A 155 26.54 13.88 35.75
N PRO A 156 25.91 14.37 36.83
CA PRO A 156 26.34 14.03 38.18
C PRO A 156 26.16 12.53 38.46
N PRO A 157 27.17 11.83 39.04
CA PRO A 157 28.50 12.31 39.39
C PRO A 157 29.44 12.33 38.17
N GLY A 158 30.16 13.44 37.97
CA GLY A 158 31.05 13.64 36.81
C GLY A 158 32.23 12.67 36.71
N LEU A 159 32.48 11.86 37.74
CA LEU A 159 33.39 10.73 37.74
C LEU A 159 32.72 9.55 38.46
N PRO A 160 32.28 8.49 37.75
CA PRO A 160 31.75 7.31 38.40
C PRO A 160 32.87 6.64 39.22
N GLY A 161 32.61 6.35 40.50
CA GLY A 161 33.58 5.73 41.40
C GLY A 161 33.98 4.28 41.04
N VAL A 162 33.38 3.71 39.99
CA VAL A 162 33.67 2.37 39.46
C VAL A 162 33.77 2.46 37.94
N ARG A 163 34.82 1.86 37.36
CA ARG A 163 34.95 1.74 35.90
C ARG A 163 33.75 1.01 35.33
N SER A 164 33.03 1.64 34.40
CA SER A 164 31.90 1.02 33.70
C SER A 164 32.43 0.03 32.67
N ARG A 165 32.14 -1.26 32.86
CA ARG A 165 32.45 -2.31 31.88
C ARG A 165 31.83 -2.01 30.51
N VAL A 166 30.63 -1.41 30.50
CA VAL A 166 29.94 -1.02 29.26
C VAL A 166 30.68 0.12 28.57
N ALA A 167 31.14 1.14 29.31
CA ALA A 167 31.92 2.22 28.71
C ALA A 167 33.23 1.69 28.11
N THR A 168 33.92 0.79 28.80
CA THR A 168 35.13 0.15 28.26
C THR A 168 34.87 -0.66 26.98
N TYR A 169 33.71 -1.33 26.85
CA TYR A 169 33.34 -2.01 25.60
C TYR A 169 32.93 -1.03 24.48
N LEU A 170 32.36 0.13 24.83
CA LEU A 170 32.00 1.16 23.85
C LEU A 170 33.23 1.93 23.34
N ASP A 171 34.27 2.04 24.17
CA ASP A 171 35.54 2.69 23.82
C ASP A 171 36.50 1.75 23.05
N ASP A 172 36.15 0.47 22.89
CA ASP A 172 36.96 -0.52 22.15
C ASP A 172 36.19 -1.00 20.91
N PRO A 173 36.39 -0.35 19.74
CA PRO A 173 35.67 -0.71 18.52
C PRO A 173 36.11 -2.06 17.95
N TYR A 174 37.23 -2.63 18.43
CA TYR A 174 37.81 -3.86 17.90
C TYR A 174 37.41 -5.09 18.71
N MET A 175 36.95 -4.92 19.95
CA MET A 175 36.68 -6.04 20.83
C MET A 175 35.52 -6.91 20.32
N GLY A 176 35.84 -8.13 19.91
CA GLY A 176 34.88 -9.10 19.37
C GLY A 176 34.71 -9.04 17.86
N LEU A 177 35.35 -8.08 17.18
CA LEU A 177 35.50 -8.12 15.73
C LEU A 177 36.61 -9.08 15.34
N VAL A 178 36.42 -9.71 14.18
CA VAL A 178 37.45 -10.54 13.57
C VAL A 178 38.45 -9.60 12.88
N ALA A 179 39.75 -9.87 13.00
CA ALA A 179 40.77 -9.05 12.34
C ALA A 179 40.53 -8.98 10.83
N GLU A 180 40.78 -7.82 10.21
CA GLU A 180 40.52 -7.58 8.77
C GLU A 180 41.19 -8.60 7.84
N GLU A 181 42.31 -9.18 8.26
CA GLU A 181 43.08 -10.15 7.48
C GLU A 181 42.44 -11.55 7.43
N VAL A 182 41.43 -11.83 8.26
CA VAL A 182 40.85 -13.19 8.38
C VAL A 182 39.90 -13.51 7.24
N TYR A 183 39.18 -12.51 6.71
CA TYR A 183 38.27 -12.66 5.58
C TYR A 183 38.64 -11.63 4.51
N THR A 184 39.50 -12.01 3.58
CA THR A 184 39.88 -11.12 2.49
C THR A 184 38.79 -11.07 1.42
N VAL A 185 38.76 -9.99 0.64
CA VAL A 185 37.84 -9.86 -0.50
C VAL A 185 38.05 -11.00 -1.52
N ASP A 186 39.28 -11.50 -1.64
CA ASP A 186 39.62 -12.64 -2.50
C ASP A 186 39.00 -13.96 -2.04
N GLN A 187 38.64 -14.05 -0.75
CA GLN A 187 37.94 -15.19 -0.15
C GLN A 187 36.41 -15.03 -0.19
N ALA A 188 35.90 -13.90 -0.68
CA ALA A 188 34.47 -13.70 -0.82
C ALA A 188 33.89 -14.68 -1.85
N GLU A 189 32.87 -15.43 -1.45
CA GLU A 189 32.11 -16.29 -2.35
C GLU A 189 30.86 -15.57 -2.85
N ASP A 190 30.50 -15.82 -4.11
CA ASP A 190 29.22 -15.39 -4.64
C ASP A 190 28.08 -15.97 -3.80
N TYR A 191 27.15 -15.10 -3.39
CA TYR A 191 25.96 -15.52 -2.64
C TYR A 191 25.17 -16.58 -3.42
N ARG A 192 25.04 -17.76 -2.80
CA ARG A 192 24.26 -18.88 -3.33
C ARG A 192 22.90 -18.91 -2.63
N PRO A 193 21.83 -18.44 -3.30
CA PRO A 193 20.51 -18.37 -2.69
C PRO A 193 19.96 -19.78 -2.43
N SER A 194 19.53 -20.00 -1.19
CA SER A 194 18.78 -21.18 -0.76
C SER A 194 17.43 -20.75 -0.20
N LEU A 195 16.36 -21.46 -0.56
CA LEU A 195 15.04 -21.21 0.00
C LEU A 195 14.97 -21.80 1.41
N GLY A 196 14.76 -20.93 2.41
CA GLY A 196 14.42 -21.29 3.78
C GLY A 196 12.95 -21.01 4.05
N LEU A 197 12.36 -21.67 5.05
CA LEU A 197 11.02 -21.33 5.51
C LEU A 197 11.04 -19.93 6.13
N ASP A 198 10.26 -19.01 5.56
CA ASP A 198 10.24 -17.60 5.95
C ASP A 198 9.00 -17.29 6.79
N PHE A 199 7.82 -17.72 6.31
CA PHE A 199 6.56 -17.47 6.99
C PHE A 199 5.60 -18.66 6.87
N VAL A 200 4.91 -18.98 7.96
CA VAL A 200 3.74 -19.86 7.95
C VAL A 200 2.52 -19.02 8.34
N GLY A 201 1.59 -18.88 7.40
CA GLY A 201 0.33 -18.19 7.62
C GLY A 201 -0.54 -18.93 8.63
N GLN A 202 -1.22 -18.18 9.49
CA GLN A 202 -2.23 -18.77 10.36
C GLN A 202 -3.34 -19.40 9.51
N PRO A 203 -3.72 -20.66 9.79
CA PRO A 203 -4.87 -21.26 9.14
C PRO A 203 -6.10 -20.36 9.33
N SER A 204 -6.73 -19.99 8.22
CA SER A 204 -7.89 -19.11 8.23
C SER A 204 -9.14 -19.90 7.84
N ILE A 205 -10.29 -19.50 8.37
CA ILE A 205 -11.60 -19.99 7.93
C ILE A 205 -12.36 -18.77 7.39
N GLY A 206 -12.80 -18.86 6.14
CA GLY A 206 -13.54 -17.81 5.46
C GLY A 206 -14.90 -18.30 4.98
N VAL A 207 -15.85 -17.37 4.90
CA VAL A 207 -17.12 -17.55 4.22
C VAL A 207 -17.18 -16.55 3.07
N GLY A 208 -17.46 -17.01 1.87
CA GLY A 208 -17.50 -16.20 0.65
C GLY A 208 -18.74 -16.48 -0.19
N ALA A 209 -19.05 -15.57 -1.10
CA ALA A 209 -20.06 -15.80 -2.15
C ALA A 209 -19.55 -15.20 -3.46
N ASP A 210 -19.63 -15.98 -4.54
CA ASP A 210 -19.30 -15.54 -5.90
C ASP A 210 -20.31 -16.09 -6.92
N HIS A 211 -20.00 -15.99 -8.22
CA HIS A 211 -20.86 -16.55 -9.27
C HIS A 211 -21.04 -18.08 -9.20
N PHE A 212 -20.20 -18.79 -8.45
CA PHE A 212 -20.35 -20.21 -8.14
C PHE A 212 -21.18 -20.47 -6.87
N GLY A 213 -21.59 -19.44 -6.14
CA GLY A 213 -22.45 -19.54 -4.96
C GLY A 213 -21.71 -19.24 -3.65
N SER A 214 -22.35 -19.54 -2.53
CA SER A 214 -21.76 -19.36 -1.20
C SER A 214 -20.92 -20.57 -0.79
N TYR A 215 -19.76 -20.34 -0.18
CA TYR A 215 -18.86 -21.38 0.29
C TYR A 215 -18.23 -21.04 1.64
N VAL A 216 -17.83 -22.07 2.38
CA VAL A 216 -17.09 -21.96 3.65
C VAL A 216 -15.79 -22.76 3.50
N GLY A 217 -14.64 -22.11 3.53
CA GLY A 217 -13.36 -22.76 3.28
C GLY A 217 -12.33 -22.44 4.34
N GLY A 218 -11.51 -23.43 4.68
CA GLY A 218 -10.27 -23.22 5.41
C GLY A 218 -9.09 -23.07 4.44
N SER A 219 -8.11 -22.23 4.76
CA SER A 219 -6.85 -22.17 4.02
C SER A 219 -5.65 -22.10 4.96
N ALA A 220 -4.55 -22.70 4.57
CA ALA A 220 -3.25 -22.57 5.21
C ALA A 220 -2.18 -22.36 4.14
N TYR A 221 -1.15 -21.60 4.45
CA TYR A 221 -0.09 -21.30 3.49
C TYR A 221 1.27 -21.14 4.16
N ALA A 222 2.32 -21.41 3.40
CA ALA A 222 3.70 -21.24 3.80
C ALA A 222 4.49 -20.58 2.67
N TYR A 223 5.39 -19.68 3.04
CA TYR A 223 6.33 -19.03 2.15
C TYR A 223 7.74 -19.44 2.49
N PHE A 224 8.51 -19.68 1.44
CA PHE A 224 9.93 -19.93 1.52
C PHE A 224 10.64 -18.84 0.71
N SER A 225 11.62 -18.19 1.30
CA SER A 225 12.40 -17.14 0.65
C SER A 225 13.90 -17.35 0.86
N ASP A 226 14.71 -16.69 0.04
CA ASP A 226 16.14 -16.60 0.28
C ASP A 226 16.47 -15.38 1.16
N MET A 227 17.69 -15.30 1.69
CA MET A 227 18.09 -14.24 2.64
C MET A 227 17.92 -12.81 2.10
N LEU A 228 17.96 -12.62 0.78
CA LEU A 228 17.77 -11.31 0.14
C LEU A 228 16.31 -11.03 -0.25
N GLY A 229 15.41 -12.01 -0.16
CA GLY A 229 14.01 -11.88 -0.59
C GLY A 229 13.82 -11.82 -2.12
N ASP A 230 14.85 -12.18 -2.89
CA ASP A 230 14.84 -12.19 -4.34
C ASP A 230 14.02 -13.35 -4.92
N ARG A 231 13.94 -14.46 -4.18
CA ARG A 231 13.24 -15.68 -4.61
C ARG A 231 12.18 -16.04 -3.59
N LEU A 232 10.96 -16.29 -4.07
CA LEU A 232 9.82 -16.63 -3.23
C LEU A 232 9.15 -17.90 -3.77
N LEU A 233 8.94 -18.88 -2.91
CA LEU A 233 8.11 -20.05 -3.16
C LEU A 233 6.93 -20.01 -2.18
N GLY A 234 5.72 -19.87 -2.70
CA GLY A 234 4.49 -19.96 -1.92
C GLY A 234 3.81 -21.30 -2.11
N VAL A 235 3.38 -21.91 -1.02
CA VAL A 235 2.53 -23.11 -1.01
C VAL A 235 1.29 -22.78 -0.23
N SER A 236 0.12 -23.11 -0.77
CA SER A 236 -1.13 -22.99 -0.02
C SER A 236 -2.05 -24.17 -0.29
N VAL A 237 -2.83 -24.52 0.72
CA VAL A 237 -3.83 -25.57 0.69
C VAL A 237 -5.14 -24.95 1.12
N LEU A 238 -6.20 -25.26 0.38
CA LEU A 238 -7.57 -24.91 0.72
C LEU A 238 -8.35 -26.20 0.98
N ALA A 239 -9.29 -26.16 1.92
CA ALA A 239 -10.15 -27.30 2.21
C ALA A 239 -11.57 -26.81 2.49
N ASN A 240 -12.55 -27.43 1.84
CA ASN A 240 -13.96 -27.06 1.95
C ASN A 240 -14.85 -28.28 2.20
N GLY A 241 -14.78 -28.84 3.41
CA GLY A 241 -15.73 -29.84 3.91
C GLY A 241 -15.42 -31.30 3.56
N SER A 242 -15.16 -31.66 2.30
CA SER A 242 -14.83 -33.05 1.90
C SER A 242 -13.46 -33.20 1.23
N PHE A 243 -12.99 -34.44 1.11
CA PHE A 243 -11.74 -34.75 0.40
C PHE A 243 -11.74 -34.36 -1.08
N LYS A 244 -12.91 -34.33 -1.73
CA LYS A 244 -13.05 -33.86 -3.12
C LYS A 244 -12.97 -32.33 -3.23
N ASP A 245 -13.01 -31.65 -2.10
CA ASP A 245 -13.05 -30.19 -2.00
C ASP A 245 -11.74 -29.65 -1.41
N ILE A 246 -10.67 -30.45 -1.48
CA ILE A 246 -9.31 -30.04 -1.16
C ILE A 246 -8.68 -29.47 -2.43
N GLY A 247 -8.23 -28.22 -2.32
CA GLY A 247 -7.48 -27.53 -3.35
C GLY A 247 -6.14 -27.03 -2.83
N GLY A 248 -5.38 -26.40 -3.70
CA GLY A 248 -4.12 -25.80 -3.35
C GLY A 248 -3.43 -25.19 -4.54
N GLN A 249 -2.40 -24.40 -4.24
CA GLN A 249 -1.55 -23.80 -5.25
C GLN A 249 -0.10 -23.78 -4.77
N VAL A 250 0.80 -23.89 -5.72
CA VAL A 250 2.23 -23.69 -5.53
C VAL A 250 2.67 -22.68 -6.56
N PHE A 251 3.41 -21.65 -6.14
CA PHE A 251 3.99 -20.70 -7.07
C PHE A 251 5.43 -20.38 -6.68
N TYR A 252 6.25 -20.14 -7.69
CA TYR A 252 7.61 -19.67 -7.56
C TYR A 252 7.75 -18.32 -8.28
N MET A 253 8.44 -17.37 -7.66
CA MET A 253 8.74 -16.06 -8.22
C MET A 253 10.20 -15.70 -7.99
N ASN A 254 10.82 -15.10 -9.01
CA ASN A 254 12.19 -14.61 -8.98
C ASN A 254 12.21 -13.13 -9.39
N GLN A 255 12.77 -12.30 -8.51
CA GLN A 255 12.84 -10.84 -8.60
C GLN A 255 14.28 -10.32 -8.49
N LYS A 256 15.29 -11.21 -8.53
CA LYS A 256 16.72 -10.84 -8.45
C LYS A 256 17.11 -9.77 -9.46
N ASN A 257 16.51 -9.83 -10.64
CA ASN A 257 16.75 -8.89 -11.73
C ASN A 257 15.47 -8.11 -12.01
N ARG A 258 15.60 -6.98 -12.70
CA ARG A 258 14.46 -6.14 -13.14
C ARG A 258 13.40 -6.91 -13.94
N TRP A 259 13.77 -8.01 -14.58
CA TRP A 259 12.81 -8.95 -15.16
C TRP A 259 12.33 -9.90 -14.08
N ASN A 260 11.19 -9.58 -13.50
CA ASN A 260 10.54 -10.44 -12.53
C ASN A 260 9.78 -11.52 -13.28
N TRP A 261 9.93 -12.77 -12.88
CA TRP A 261 9.21 -13.87 -13.50
C TRP A 261 8.74 -14.87 -12.47
N GLY A 262 7.67 -15.59 -12.79
CA GLY A 262 7.15 -16.62 -11.91
C GLY A 262 6.34 -17.67 -12.66
N VAL A 263 6.15 -18.80 -11.99
CA VAL A 263 5.33 -19.92 -12.46
C VAL A 263 4.48 -20.40 -11.30
N GLY A 264 3.20 -20.63 -11.57
CA GLY A 264 2.23 -21.17 -10.63
C GLY A 264 1.55 -22.40 -11.17
N ILE A 265 1.20 -23.33 -10.27
CA ILE A 265 0.26 -24.42 -10.53
C ILE A 265 -0.82 -24.37 -9.45
N GLN A 266 -2.07 -24.61 -9.84
CA GLN A 266 -3.20 -24.59 -8.92
C GLN A 266 -4.23 -25.66 -9.25
N HIS A 267 -4.91 -26.13 -8.21
CA HIS A 267 -6.11 -26.95 -8.27
C HIS A 267 -7.13 -26.36 -7.30
N THR A 268 -8.22 -25.82 -7.83
CA THR A 268 -9.26 -25.17 -7.02
C THR A 268 -10.62 -25.81 -7.29
N PRO A 269 -11.17 -26.57 -6.32
CA PRO A 269 -12.53 -27.11 -6.41
C PRO A 269 -13.57 -26.08 -5.97
N TYR A 270 -14.56 -25.83 -6.82
CA TYR A 270 -15.78 -25.10 -6.49
C TYR A 270 -16.96 -26.05 -6.43
N GLN A 271 -17.88 -25.82 -5.49
CA GLN A 271 -19.08 -26.65 -5.34
C GLN A 271 -20.35 -25.81 -5.46
N ARG A 272 -21.26 -26.27 -6.31
CA ARG A 272 -22.64 -25.79 -6.46
C ARG A 272 -23.61 -26.86 -5.99
N GLN A 273 -24.73 -26.43 -5.41
CA GLN A 273 -25.78 -27.34 -4.95
C GLN A 273 -27.14 -26.89 -5.49
N TYR A 274 -27.91 -27.86 -5.97
CA TYR A 274 -29.28 -27.69 -6.43
C TYR A 274 -30.19 -28.58 -5.60
N TYR A 275 -31.30 -28.04 -5.12
CA TYR A 275 -32.24 -28.74 -4.27
C TYR A 275 -33.51 -29.07 -5.05
N GLY A 276 -33.96 -30.32 -4.96
CA GLY A 276 -35.25 -30.78 -5.46
C GLY A 276 -36.05 -31.36 -4.29
N GLN A 277 -37.33 -31.05 -4.22
CA GLN A 277 -38.21 -31.59 -3.18
C GLN A 277 -39.50 -32.15 -3.77
N SER A 278 -39.85 -33.36 -3.36
CA SER A 278 -41.13 -34.02 -3.62
C SER A 278 -41.80 -34.43 -2.29
N ARG A 279 -42.97 -35.07 -2.35
CA ARG A 279 -43.69 -35.53 -1.13
C ARG A 279 -42.96 -36.63 -0.36
N THR A 280 -42.11 -37.41 -1.04
CA THR A 280 -41.45 -38.61 -0.49
C THR A 280 -39.95 -38.58 -0.66
N GLU A 281 -39.39 -37.58 -1.33
CA GLU A 281 -37.96 -37.46 -1.63
C GLU A 281 -37.51 -36.00 -1.50
N PHE A 282 -36.30 -35.82 -0.96
CA PHE A 282 -35.52 -34.60 -1.10
C PHE A 282 -34.21 -34.95 -1.79
N SER A 283 -33.94 -34.34 -2.94
CA SER A 283 -32.71 -34.55 -3.67
C SER A 283 -31.81 -33.33 -3.61
N VAL A 284 -30.51 -33.58 -3.50
CA VAL A 284 -29.45 -32.56 -3.56
C VAL A 284 -28.51 -32.97 -4.68
N VAL A 285 -28.53 -32.22 -5.78
CA VAL A 285 -27.55 -32.38 -6.86
C VAL A 285 -26.36 -31.48 -6.54
N ARG A 286 -25.18 -32.07 -6.36
CA ARG A 286 -23.92 -31.37 -6.18
C ARG A 286 -23.12 -31.39 -7.48
N GLU A 287 -22.83 -30.20 -8.00
CA GLU A 287 -21.89 -30.02 -9.10
C GLU A 287 -20.56 -29.51 -8.52
N ARG A 288 -19.47 -30.21 -8.82
CA ARG A 288 -18.11 -29.76 -8.55
C ARG A 288 -17.43 -29.34 -9.83
N ILE A 289 -16.79 -28.18 -9.79
CA ILE A 289 -15.98 -27.62 -10.86
C ILE A 289 -14.55 -27.59 -10.37
N TYR A 290 -13.68 -28.37 -11.00
CA TYR A 290 -12.25 -28.40 -10.71
C TYR A 290 -11.54 -27.47 -11.69
N ILE A 291 -10.94 -26.41 -11.18
CA ILE A 291 -10.11 -25.51 -11.96
C ILE A 291 -8.65 -25.94 -11.75
N ASP A 292 -8.11 -26.66 -12.73
CA ASP A 292 -6.69 -26.99 -12.79
C ASP A 292 -6.00 -25.94 -13.67
N ALA A 293 -4.97 -25.26 -13.18
CA ALA A 293 -4.24 -24.30 -14.01
C ALA A 293 -2.73 -24.34 -13.79
N ILE A 294 -2.01 -24.03 -14.87
CA ILE A 294 -0.59 -23.69 -14.86
C ILE A 294 -0.43 -22.32 -15.50
N ASP A 295 0.25 -21.41 -14.81
CA ASP A 295 0.35 -20.01 -15.18
C ASP A 295 1.81 -19.56 -15.12
N GLY A 296 2.27 -18.87 -16.15
CA GLY A 296 3.56 -18.20 -16.25
C GLY A 296 3.36 -16.69 -16.24
N LEU A 297 4.18 -15.99 -15.47
CA LEU A 297 4.11 -14.55 -15.23
C LEU A 297 5.46 -13.92 -15.60
N LEU A 298 5.41 -12.78 -16.28
CA LEU A 298 6.54 -11.89 -16.53
C LEU A 298 6.12 -10.47 -16.13
N ALA A 299 6.94 -9.77 -15.36
CA ALA A 299 6.71 -8.38 -15.00
C ALA A 299 7.99 -7.56 -15.18
N PHE A 300 7.85 -6.41 -15.83
CA PHE A 300 8.92 -5.45 -16.06
C PHE A 300 8.55 -4.10 -15.43
N PRO A 301 9.13 -3.75 -14.27
CA PRO A 301 8.94 -2.46 -13.63
C PRO A 301 9.57 -1.34 -14.48
N LEU A 302 8.73 -0.39 -14.92
CA LEU A 302 9.16 0.83 -15.62
C LEU A 302 9.62 1.90 -14.62
N SER A 303 8.93 1.98 -13.47
CA SER A 303 9.24 2.83 -12.32
C SER A 303 8.70 2.21 -11.04
N ALA A 304 8.88 2.86 -9.88
CA ALA A 304 8.32 2.42 -8.60
C ALA A 304 6.77 2.31 -8.60
N THR A 305 6.08 2.92 -9.56
CA THR A 305 4.61 3.00 -9.62
C THR A 305 4.03 2.46 -10.93
N ARG A 306 4.85 1.97 -11.86
CA ARG A 306 4.40 1.53 -13.19
C ARG A 306 5.13 0.27 -13.64
N ARG A 307 4.41 -0.68 -14.22
CA ARG A 307 4.97 -1.91 -14.77
C ARG A 307 4.18 -2.44 -15.96
N ILE A 308 4.86 -3.19 -16.81
CA ILE A 308 4.24 -4.03 -17.84
C ILE A 308 4.22 -5.46 -17.31
N GLU A 309 3.09 -6.13 -17.42
CA GLU A 309 2.91 -7.53 -17.07
C GLU A 309 2.56 -8.33 -18.33
N GLY A 310 3.20 -9.47 -18.52
CA GLY A 310 2.84 -10.48 -19.50
C GLY A 310 2.52 -11.79 -18.80
N GLY A 311 1.60 -12.58 -19.35
CA GLY A 311 1.24 -13.87 -18.81
C GLY A 311 0.91 -14.89 -19.88
N VAL A 312 1.18 -16.15 -19.59
CA VAL A 312 0.74 -17.30 -20.39
C VAL A 312 0.16 -18.34 -19.46
N GLY A 313 -0.97 -18.95 -19.82
CA GLY A 313 -1.66 -19.87 -18.93
C GLY A 313 -2.30 -21.01 -19.68
N PHE A 314 -2.53 -22.12 -18.98
CA PHE A 314 -3.38 -23.21 -19.42
C PHE A 314 -4.31 -23.59 -18.28
N THR A 315 -5.61 -23.49 -18.52
CA THR A 315 -6.67 -23.81 -17.56
C THR A 315 -7.54 -24.94 -18.08
N ARG A 316 -7.81 -25.91 -17.22
CA ARG A 316 -8.79 -26.96 -17.43
C ARG A 316 -9.93 -26.82 -16.43
N TYR A 317 -11.16 -26.77 -16.95
CA TYR A 317 -12.38 -26.86 -16.14
C TYR A 317 -12.91 -28.29 -16.19
N GLY A 318 -12.68 -29.06 -15.14
CA GLY A 318 -13.24 -30.39 -14.95
C GLY A 318 -14.56 -30.36 -14.19
N HIS A 319 -15.46 -31.30 -14.47
CA HIS A 319 -16.78 -31.36 -13.83
C HIS A 319 -17.03 -32.72 -13.17
N SER A 320 -17.70 -32.71 -12.02
CA SER A 320 -18.24 -33.91 -11.38
C SER A 320 -19.62 -33.62 -10.84
N LEU A 321 -20.60 -34.44 -11.18
CA LEU A 321 -21.96 -34.33 -10.67
C LEU A 321 -22.32 -35.54 -9.80
N GLU A 322 -22.87 -35.26 -8.64
CA GLU A 322 -23.40 -36.26 -7.71
C GLU A 322 -24.82 -35.88 -7.32
N ARG A 323 -25.70 -36.86 -7.16
CA ARG A 323 -27.05 -36.66 -6.64
C ARG A 323 -27.22 -37.47 -5.37
N ASP A 324 -27.52 -36.76 -4.30
CA ASP A 324 -27.96 -37.34 -3.03
C ASP A 324 -29.49 -37.34 -3.02
N ILE A 325 -30.10 -38.44 -2.63
CA ILE A 325 -31.54 -38.61 -2.50
C ILE A 325 -31.84 -39.08 -1.08
N TYR A 326 -32.66 -38.32 -0.36
CA TYR A 326 -33.17 -38.65 0.96
C TYR A 326 -34.64 -39.04 0.82
N TYR A 327 -34.98 -40.28 1.15
CA TYR A 327 -36.36 -40.77 1.10
C TYR A 327 -37.03 -40.56 2.45
N PHE A 328 -38.28 -40.07 2.43
CA PHE A 328 -39.09 -39.85 3.63
C PHE A 328 -40.29 -40.78 3.68
N ASN A 329 -40.65 -41.20 4.89
CA ASN A 329 -41.96 -41.79 5.14
C ASN A 329 -43.06 -40.73 5.26
N GLN A 330 -44.30 -41.18 5.41
CA GLN A 330 -45.49 -40.34 5.59
C GLN A 330 -45.46 -39.43 6.84
N PHE A 331 -44.52 -39.65 7.77
CA PHE A 331 -44.33 -38.84 8.98
C PHE A 331 -43.14 -37.85 8.85
N GLY A 332 -42.53 -37.75 7.66
CA GLY A 332 -41.41 -36.85 7.40
C GLY A 332 -40.05 -37.34 7.94
N GLN A 333 -39.96 -38.61 8.34
CA GLN A 333 -38.71 -39.19 8.83
C GLN A 333 -37.91 -39.75 7.66
N ILE A 334 -36.59 -39.50 7.65
CA ILE A 334 -35.68 -40.09 6.66
C ILE A 334 -35.64 -41.60 6.88
N VAL A 335 -36.00 -42.36 5.85
CA VAL A 335 -36.02 -43.83 5.89
C VAL A 335 -34.93 -44.47 5.04
N ASP A 336 -34.42 -43.75 4.04
CA ASP A 336 -33.35 -44.25 3.17
C ASP A 336 -32.54 -43.09 2.57
N PHE A 337 -31.31 -43.40 2.15
CA PHE A 337 -30.37 -42.48 1.53
C PHE A 337 -29.66 -43.15 0.35
N GLU A 338 -29.76 -42.53 -0.82
CA GLU A 338 -29.07 -42.97 -2.03
C GLU A 338 -28.14 -41.88 -2.55
N ARG A 339 -26.90 -42.23 -2.90
CA ARG A 339 -25.97 -41.36 -3.62
C ARG A 339 -25.64 -41.96 -4.98
N THR A 340 -25.92 -41.22 -6.04
CA THR A 340 -25.61 -41.61 -7.42
C THR A 340 -24.65 -40.63 -8.07
N GLY A 341 -23.64 -41.15 -8.76
CA GLY A 341 -22.80 -40.34 -9.66
C GLY A 341 -23.57 -40.10 -10.96
N LEU A 342 -23.64 -38.85 -11.41
CA LEU A 342 -24.23 -38.49 -12.70
C LEU A 342 -23.13 -38.27 -13.73
N GLN A 343 -23.48 -38.43 -15.01
CA GLN A 343 -22.56 -38.07 -16.08
C GLN A 343 -22.29 -36.57 -16.03
N GLY A 344 -21.03 -36.21 -15.80
CA GLY A 344 -20.54 -34.84 -15.85
C GLY A 344 -20.48 -34.31 -17.27
N ARG A 345 -20.19 -33.02 -17.40
CA ARG A 345 -19.88 -32.39 -18.69
C ARG A 345 -18.48 -32.76 -19.13
N ASP A 346 -18.23 -32.66 -20.43
CA ASP A 346 -16.88 -32.72 -20.96
C ASP A 346 -16.04 -31.55 -20.42
N PRO A 347 -14.76 -31.80 -20.08
CA PRO A 347 -13.90 -30.75 -19.55
C PRO A 347 -13.57 -29.70 -20.62
N LEU A 348 -13.48 -28.44 -20.19
CA LEU A 348 -13.01 -27.34 -21.05
C LEU A 348 -11.49 -27.20 -20.93
N TYR A 349 -10.81 -26.97 -22.04
CA TYR A 349 -9.37 -26.73 -22.09
C TYR A 349 -9.11 -25.37 -22.74
N LEU A 350 -8.49 -24.45 -22.00
CA LEU A 350 -8.27 -23.08 -22.42
C LEU A 350 -6.80 -22.70 -22.23
N GLY A 351 -6.10 -22.37 -23.30
CA GLY A 351 -4.82 -21.69 -23.27
C GLY A 351 -5.04 -20.17 -23.33
N SER A 352 -4.30 -19.41 -22.53
CA SER A 352 -4.38 -17.95 -22.50
C SER A 352 -3.01 -17.31 -22.67
N ALA A 353 -3.00 -16.13 -23.27
CA ALA A 353 -1.85 -15.23 -23.33
C ALA A 353 -2.33 -13.80 -23.08
N SER A 354 -1.67 -13.09 -22.18
CA SER A 354 -2.08 -11.74 -21.77
C SER A 354 -0.93 -10.75 -21.73
N LEU A 355 -1.27 -9.48 -21.94
CA LEU A 355 -0.38 -8.34 -21.79
C LEU A 355 -1.15 -7.24 -21.08
N SER A 356 -0.55 -6.63 -20.06
CA SER A 356 -1.16 -5.58 -19.25
C SER A 356 -0.18 -4.45 -18.91
N LEU A 357 -0.68 -3.22 -18.92
CA LEU A 357 -0.02 -2.06 -18.35
C LEU A 357 -0.69 -1.73 -17.01
N VAL A 358 0.12 -1.71 -15.95
CA VAL A 358 -0.34 -1.46 -14.58
C VAL A 358 0.36 -0.23 -14.01
N GLY A 359 -0.41 0.64 -13.38
CA GLY A 359 0.12 1.75 -12.61
C GLY A 359 -0.61 1.95 -11.30
N ASP A 360 0.14 2.18 -10.22
CA ASP A 360 -0.40 2.42 -8.89
C ASP A 360 0.46 3.43 -8.14
N ASN A 361 -0.11 4.59 -7.85
CA ASN A 361 0.46 5.58 -6.95
C ASN A 361 -0.61 6.10 -5.98
N SER A 362 -1.53 5.20 -5.60
CA SER A 362 -2.59 5.51 -4.67
C SER A 362 -2.13 5.40 -3.22
N TYR A 363 -2.69 6.26 -2.38
CA TYR A 363 -2.42 6.30 -0.95
C TYR A 363 -3.71 5.97 -0.21
N SER A 364 -3.69 4.87 0.55
CA SER A 364 -4.79 4.43 1.38
C SER A 364 -4.80 5.11 2.74
N ALA A 365 -5.99 5.47 3.21
CA ALA A 365 -6.25 5.74 4.62
C ALA A 365 -6.90 4.49 5.25
N PHE A 366 -7.60 4.67 6.38
CA PHE A 366 -8.17 3.57 7.16
C PHE A 366 -9.22 2.74 6.41
N THR A 367 -10.05 3.33 5.55
CA THR A 367 -11.22 2.65 4.94
C THR A 367 -11.24 2.70 3.42
N SER A 368 -10.52 3.64 2.80
CA SER A 368 -10.44 3.74 1.33
C SER A 368 -9.17 4.49 0.87
N PRO A 369 -8.77 4.38 -0.42
CA PRO A 369 -7.79 5.28 -1.03
C PRO A 369 -8.27 6.73 -1.04
N VAL A 370 -7.40 7.65 -0.60
CA VAL A 370 -7.72 9.09 -0.45
C VAL A 370 -7.05 9.95 -1.51
N ARG A 371 -5.89 9.54 -2.03
CA ARG A 371 -5.13 10.34 -3.00
C ARG A 371 -4.43 9.46 -4.02
N GLY A 372 -4.19 10.01 -5.21
CA GLY A 372 -3.41 9.37 -6.27
C GLY A 372 -4.29 8.67 -7.30
N GLN A 373 -3.72 7.73 -8.04
CA GLN A 373 -4.43 6.99 -9.09
C GLN A 373 -3.99 5.53 -9.16
N ARG A 374 -4.86 4.71 -9.73
CA ARG A 374 -4.60 3.31 -10.06
C ARG A 374 -5.18 3.03 -11.43
N TYR A 375 -4.47 2.26 -12.24
CA TYR A 375 -5.01 1.81 -13.51
C TYR A 375 -4.44 0.45 -13.93
N ARG A 376 -5.27 -0.30 -14.66
CA ARG A 376 -4.91 -1.54 -15.34
C ARG A 376 -5.56 -1.54 -16.71
N PHE A 377 -4.74 -1.60 -17.75
CA PHE A 377 -5.18 -1.81 -19.13
C PHE A 377 -4.59 -3.13 -19.60
N GLY A 378 -5.44 -4.08 -19.95
CA GLY A 378 -5.03 -5.44 -20.28
C GLY A 378 -5.80 -6.01 -21.45
N VAL A 379 -5.11 -6.84 -22.22
CA VAL A 379 -5.67 -7.61 -23.32
C VAL A 379 -5.22 -9.05 -23.16
N GLU A 380 -6.15 -9.98 -23.29
CA GLU A 380 -5.92 -11.42 -23.14
C GLU A 380 -6.56 -12.17 -24.30
N SER A 381 -5.83 -13.08 -24.93
CA SER A 381 -6.36 -13.98 -25.95
C SER A 381 -6.49 -15.37 -25.34
N THR A 382 -7.70 -15.93 -25.38
CA THR A 382 -7.99 -17.28 -24.90
C THR A 382 -8.37 -18.17 -26.07
N LEU A 383 -7.76 -19.36 -26.15
CA LEU A 383 -7.92 -20.34 -27.23
C LEU A 383 -8.12 -21.74 -26.68
N GLY A 384 -8.86 -22.61 -27.38
CA GLY A 384 -9.03 -24.02 -27.01
C GLY A 384 -10.44 -24.52 -27.29
N THR A 385 -11.13 -25.03 -26.27
CA THR A 385 -12.55 -25.45 -26.38
C THR A 385 -13.44 -24.29 -26.83
N VAL A 386 -13.15 -23.06 -26.38
CA VAL A 386 -13.78 -21.84 -26.86
C VAL A 386 -12.77 -20.72 -26.96
N ASN A 387 -12.93 -19.88 -27.97
CA ASN A 387 -11.99 -18.82 -28.31
C ASN A 387 -12.63 -17.46 -28.08
N PHE A 388 -11.94 -16.57 -27.36
CA PHE A 388 -12.38 -15.20 -27.15
C PHE A 388 -11.22 -14.29 -26.79
N GLN A 389 -11.43 -12.99 -26.96
CA GLN A 389 -10.51 -11.93 -26.56
C GLN A 389 -11.05 -11.25 -25.29
N GLY A 390 -10.31 -11.34 -24.19
CA GLY A 390 -10.51 -10.56 -22.99
C GLY A 390 -9.93 -9.15 -23.14
N VAL A 391 -10.68 -8.14 -22.70
CA VAL A 391 -10.22 -6.75 -22.57
C VAL A 391 -10.58 -6.26 -21.18
N THR A 392 -9.60 -5.67 -20.49
CA THR A 392 -9.77 -5.03 -19.18
C THR A 392 -9.28 -3.59 -19.26
N ALA A 393 -10.10 -2.65 -18.80
CA ALA A 393 -9.70 -1.27 -18.54
C ALA A 393 -10.29 -0.82 -17.21
N ASP A 394 -9.49 -0.75 -16.15
CA ASP A 394 -9.87 -0.17 -14.86
C ASP A 394 -9.01 1.08 -14.64
N PHE A 395 -9.64 2.23 -14.43
CA PHE A 395 -8.97 3.49 -14.10
C PHE A 395 -9.66 4.14 -12.91
N ARG A 396 -8.86 4.51 -11.89
CA ARG A 396 -9.33 5.12 -10.65
C ARG A 396 -8.49 6.34 -10.30
N ARG A 397 -9.16 7.39 -9.84
CA ARG A 397 -8.51 8.64 -9.43
C ARG A 397 -9.13 9.16 -8.14
N TYR A 398 -8.27 9.57 -7.21
CA TYR A 398 -8.64 10.08 -5.90
C TYR A 398 -8.04 11.48 -5.70
N PHE A 399 -8.90 12.44 -5.40
CA PHE A 399 -8.52 13.82 -5.12
C PHE A 399 -8.88 14.13 -3.67
N ASN A 400 -7.87 14.41 -2.86
CA ASN A 400 -8.03 14.92 -1.50
C ASN A 400 -7.30 16.26 -1.40
N PHE A 401 -8.08 17.34 -1.31
CA PHE A 401 -7.58 18.72 -1.31
C PHE A 401 -7.47 19.32 0.10
N THR A 402 -8.30 18.88 1.03
CA THR A 402 -8.50 19.49 2.35
C THR A 402 -8.09 18.60 3.52
N GLY A 403 -7.54 17.41 3.26
CA GLY A 403 -7.27 16.37 4.26
C GLY A 403 -8.52 15.56 4.62
N GLN A 404 -9.67 16.22 4.75
CA GLN A 404 -10.92 15.65 5.29
C GLN A 404 -11.99 15.37 4.22
N LEU A 405 -11.74 15.64 2.94
CA LEU A 405 -12.71 15.38 1.87
C LEU A 405 -12.03 14.74 0.67
N THR A 406 -12.53 13.60 0.24
CA THR A 406 -12.01 12.87 -0.93
C THR A 406 -13.08 12.76 -2.02
N PHE A 407 -12.73 13.18 -3.24
CA PHE A 407 -13.49 12.88 -4.45
C PHE A 407 -12.85 11.70 -5.16
N ALA A 408 -13.62 10.63 -5.37
CA ALA A 408 -13.15 9.41 -6.01
C ALA A 408 -13.93 9.11 -7.28
N PHE A 409 -13.21 8.76 -8.33
CA PHE A 409 -13.78 8.39 -9.63
C PHE A 409 -13.24 7.04 -10.07
N ARG A 410 -14.11 6.22 -10.67
CA ARG A 410 -13.74 4.95 -11.31
C ARG A 410 -14.40 4.84 -12.67
N GLY A 411 -13.64 4.40 -13.66
CA GLY A 411 -14.14 3.84 -14.91
C GLY A 411 -13.63 2.41 -15.05
N LEU A 412 -14.53 1.46 -15.31
CA LEU A 412 -14.20 0.06 -15.51
C LEU A 412 -14.86 -0.43 -16.79
N HIS A 413 -14.12 -1.19 -17.58
CA HIS A 413 -14.64 -2.04 -18.65
C HIS A 413 -14.03 -3.44 -18.53
N LEU A 414 -14.88 -4.45 -18.53
CA LEU A 414 -14.49 -5.86 -18.63
C LEU A 414 -15.27 -6.46 -19.79
N GLY A 415 -14.59 -7.06 -20.75
CA GLY A 415 -15.26 -7.61 -21.92
C GLY A 415 -14.61 -8.88 -22.45
N ARG A 416 -15.45 -9.88 -22.73
CA ARG A 416 -15.13 -11.01 -23.59
C ARG A 416 -15.70 -10.74 -24.98
N TYR A 417 -14.82 -10.70 -25.97
CA TYR A 417 -15.14 -10.43 -27.37
C TYR A 417 -14.93 -11.71 -28.19
N GLY A 418 -15.91 -12.03 -29.03
CA GLY A 418 -16.00 -13.31 -29.74
C GLY A 418 -17.46 -13.71 -29.87
N ASP A 419 -17.72 -14.98 -30.16
CA ASP A 419 -19.07 -15.56 -30.15
C ASP A 419 -19.51 -15.80 -28.70
N THR A 420 -20.32 -14.87 -28.16
CA THR A 420 -20.80 -14.99 -26.77
C THR A 420 -21.82 -16.10 -26.59
N ALA A 421 -22.48 -16.55 -27.67
CA ALA A 421 -23.41 -17.68 -27.62
C ALA A 421 -22.67 -19.00 -27.44
N GLU A 422 -21.48 -19.14 -28.04
CA GLU A 422 -20.59 -20.27 -27.76
C GLU A 422 -20.11 -20.25 -26.29
N LEU A 423 -19.77 -19.08 -25.75
CA LEU A 423 -19.39 -18.96 -24.33
C LEU A 423 -20.50 -19.44 -23.40
N ASP A 424 -21.75 -19.02 -23.65
CA ASP A 424 -22.91 -19.45 -22.86
C ASP A 424 -23.20 -20.95 -23.04
N ARG A 425 -23.04 -21.51 -24.26
CA ARG A 425 -23.17 -22.95 -24.53
C ARG A 425 -22.14 -23.77 -23.75
N GLN A 426 -20.91 -23.28 -23.66
CA GLN A 426 -19.85 -23.87 -22.83
C GLN A 426 -19.98 -23.51 -21.34
N GLN A 427 -21.04 -22.79 -20.95
CA GLN A 427 -21.31 -22.34 -19.58
C GLN A 427 -20.21 -21.49 -18.94
N LEU A 428 -19.43 -20.79 -19.75
CA LEU A 428 -18.63 -19.67 -19.27
C LEU A 428 -19.60 -18.51 -18.99
N GLY A 429 -20.24 -18.53 -17.83
CA GLY A 429 -21.31 -17.60 -17.50
C GLY A 429 -20.92 -16.12 -17.67
N PRO A 430 -21.90 -15.25 -18.00
CA PRO A 430 -21.69 -13.83 -18.19
C PRO A 430 -21.28 -13.14 -16.88
N PHE A 431 -20.70 -11.96 -16.98
CA PHE A 431 -20.49 -11.10 -15.80
C PHE A 431 -21.83 -10.59 -15.29
N PHE A 432 -21.93 -10.42 -13.97
CA PHE A 432 -23.09 -9.81 -13.33
C PHE A 432 -22.76 -8.37 -12.91
N LEU A 433 -23.43 -7.40 -13.53
CA LEU A 433 -23.24 -5.98 -13.28
C LEU A 433 -23.72 -5.54 -11.89
N GLY A 434 -24.68 -6.29 -11.31
CA GLY A 434 -25.32 -5.94 -10.05
C GLY A 434 -24.51 -6.27 -8.80
N TYR A 435 -23.27 -6.75 -8.92
CA TYR A 435 -22.38 -6.86 -7.78
C TYR A 435 -22.18 -5.49 -7.14
N GLU A 436 -22.21 -5.43 -5.81
CA GLU A 436 -22.13 -4.21 -5.02
C GLU A 436 -20.80 -3.46 -5.24
N THR A 437 -19.75 -4.18 -5.65
CA THR A 437 -18.45 -3.64 -6.03
C THR A 437 -18.43 -2.98 -7.42
N PHE A 438 -19.49 -3.18 -8.23
CA PHE A 438 -19.72 -2.52 -9.52
C PHE A 438 -20.79 -1.43 -9.39
N ILE A 439 -22.02 -1.80 -9.03
CA ILE A 439 -23.15 -0.87 -8.89
C ILE A 439 -23.99 -1.24 -7.68
N ARG A 440 -24.10 -0.33 -6.71
CA ARG A 440 -24.95 -0.51 -5.53
C ARG A 440 -26.44 -0.45 -5.87
N GLY A 441 -27.27 -1.17 -5.12
CA GLY A 441 -28.73 -1.18 -5.31
C GLY A 441 -29.27 -2.12 -6.40
N TYR A 442 -28.40 -2.91 -7.02
CA TYR A 442 -28.74 -3.93 -8.02
C TYR A 442 -28.26 -5.34 -7.62
N ALA A 443 -27.99 -5.57 -6.33
CA ALA A 443 -27.61 -6.87 -5.79
C ALA A 443 -28.63 -7.96 -6.17
N TYR A 444 -28.17 -9.18 -6.45
CA TYR A 444 -29.03 -10.27 -6.92
C TYR A 444 -30.22 -10.54 -5.97
N ASN A 445 -29.95 -10.65 -4.67
CA ASN A 445 -30.99 -10.89 -3.64
C ASN A 445 -31.94 -9.70 -3.45
N SER A 446 -31.62 -8.51 -3.99
CA SER A 446 -32.54 -7.37 -3.92
C SER A 446 -33.75 -7.52 -4.84
N PHE A 447 -33.74 -8.52 -5.72
CA PHE A 447 -34.83 -8.85 -6.65
C PHE A 447 -35.87 -9.80 -6.03
N ASP A 448 -35.57 -10.54 -4.95
CA ASP A 448 -36.34 -11.67 -4.39
C ASP A 448 -37.84 -11.46 -4.08
N ASN A 449 -38.33 -10.22 -4.04
CA ASN A 449 -39.77 -9.91 -3.98
C ASN A 449 -40.49 -10.00 -5.35
N ILE A 450 -39.96 -10.82 -6.26
CA ILE A 450 -40.41 -11.04 -7.65
C ILE A 450 -41.90 -11.36 -7.74
N ARG A 451 -42.47 -12.07 -6.75
CA ARG A 451 -43.90 -12.47 -6.77
C ARG A 451 -44.88 -11.33 -6.51
N GLN A 452 -44.43 -10.18 -5.99
CA GLN A 452 -45.27 -9.01 -5.66
C GLN A 452 -44.89 -7.74 -6.43
N SER A 453 -43.72 -7.67 -7.05
CA SER A 453 -43.31 -6.50 -7.81
C SER A 453 -43.83 -6.58 -9.25
N ARG A 454 -44.39 -5.49 -9.76
CA ARG A 454 -44.68 -5.29 -11.21
C ARG A 454 -43.41 -5.30 -12.10
N GLN A 455 -42.26 -5.70 -11.57
CA GLN A 455 -40.92 -5.65 -12.19
C GLN A 455 -40.55 -6.95 -12.90
N CYS A 456 -41.20 -8.07 -12.59
CA CYS A 456 -41.03 -9.31 -13.33
C CYS A 456 -42.41 -9.88 -13.61
N GLN A 457 -42.71 -10.19 -14.86
CA GLN A 457 -44.01 -10.76 -15.24
C GLN A 457 -43.91 -12.28 -15.23
N LEU A 458 -44.83 -12.93 -14.50
CA LEU A 458 -45.05 -14.37 -14.64
C LEU A 458 -45.84 -14.58 -15.94
N SER A 459 -45.18 -15.15 -16.96
CA SER A 459 -45.87 -15.67 -18.15
C SER A 459 -46.07 -17.18 -18.01
N ASN A 460 -47.06 -17.76 -18.69
CA ASN A 460 -47.32 -19.21 -18.71
C ASN A 460 -46.17 -20.05 -19.33
N ILE A 461 -45.07 -19.42 -19.75
CA ILE A 461 -43.88 -20.03 -20.37
C ILE A 461 -42.61 -19.76 -19.53
N GLY A 462 -42.72 -19.09 -18.37
CA GLY A 462 -41.60 -18.76 -17.49
C GLY A 462 -41.65 -17.33 -16.95
N SER A 463 -40.84 -17.05 -15.94
CA SER A 463 -40.63 -15.70 -15.40
C SER A 463 -39.71 -14.93 -16.35
N THR A 464 -40.18 -13.83 -16.95
CA THR A 464 -39.31 -12.87 -17.63
C THR A 464 -39.04 -11.72 -16.67
N CYS A 465 -37.78 -11.44 -16.36
CA CYS A 465 -37.41 -10.29 -15.54
C CYS A 465 -36.36 -9.44 -16.26
N PRO A 466 -36.78 -8.61 -17.24
CA PRO A 466 -35.85 -7.84 -18.06
C PRO A 466 -34.90 -6.95 -17.24
N GLU A 467 -35.35 -6.43 -16.09
CA GLU A 467 -34.58 -5.65 -15.12
C GLU A 467 -33.40 -6.41 -14.52
N LEU A 468 -33.55 -7.72 -14.27
CA LEU A 468 -32.48 -8.58 -13.80
C LEU A 468 -31.65 -9.12 -14.96
N ASP A 469 -32.31 -9.57 -16.04
CA ASP A 469 -31.67 -10.18 -17.20
C ASP A 469 -30.67 -9.24 -17.87
N ARG A 470 -30.95 -7.93 -17.91
CA ARG A 470 -30.04 -6.93 -18.49
C ARG A 470 -28.74 -6.75 -17.71
N LEU A 471 -28.67 -7.18 -16.45
CA LEU A 471 -27.47 -7.07 -15.62
C LEU A 471 -26.43 -8.15 -15.93
N PHE A 472 -26.82 -9.20 -16.66
CA PHE A 472 -25.89 -10.25 -17.06
C PHE A 472 -25.35 -9.95 -18.45
N GLY A 473 -24.04 -9.86 -18.64
CA GLY A 473 -23.45 -9.75 -19.98
C GLY A 473 -21.98 -10.12 -20.01
N HIS A 474 -21.49 -10.54 -21.18
CA HIS A 474 -20.08 -10.84 -21.44
C HIS A 474 -19.22 -9.58 -21.57
N ARG A 475 -19.87 -8.41 -21.68
CA ARG A 475 -19.24 -7.10 -21.69
C ARG A 475 -19.94 -6.22 -20.68
N VAL A 476 -19.18 -5.58 -19.82
CA VAL A 476 -19.67 -4.67 -18.79
C VAL A 476 -18.84 -3.40 -18.76
N ALA A 477 -19.52 -2.27 -18.64
CA ALA A 477 -18.90 -0.96 -18.42
C ALA A 477 -19.53 -0.33 -17.17
N VAL A 478 -18.70 0.24 -16.31
CA VAL A 478 -19.09 0.82 -15.01
C VAL A 478 -18.42 2.17 -14.84
N GLY A 479 -19.17 3.14 -14.34
CA GLY A 479 -18.70 4.42 -13.85
C GLY A 479 -19.15 4.63 -12.41
N ASN A 480 -18.23 5.02 -11.52
CA ASN A 480 -18.56 5.38 -10.14
C ASN A 480 -17.99 6.76 -9.82
N ALA A 481 -18.79 7.56 -9.11
CA ALA A 481 -18.36 8.81 -8.49
C ALA A 481 -18.74 8.79 -7.01
N GLU A 482 -17.78 9.11 -6.15
CA GLU A 482 -17.97 9.16 -4.70
C GLU A 482 -17.41 10.45 -4.09
N ILE A 483 -18.11 10.97 -3.11
CA ILE A 483 -17.65 12.00 -2.18
C ILE A 483 -17.53 11.33 -0.82
N ARG A 484 -16.33 11.33 -0.25
CA ARG A 484 -15.99 10.58 0.96
C ARG A 484 -15.52 11.51 2.07
N LEU A 485 -16.03 11.24 3.26
CA LEU A 485 -15.82 12.02 4.47
C LEU A 485 -15.40 11.09 5.61
N PRO A 486 -14.15 11.14 6.10
CA PRO A 486 -13.72 10.40 7.29
C PRO A 486 -14.41 11.00 8.53
N PHE A 487 -15.50 10.38 8.94
CA PHE A 487 -16.34 10.86 10.04
C PHE A 487 -15.67 10.63 11.39
N THR A 488 -15.09 9.45 11.61
CA THR A 488 -14.30 9.11 12.80
C THR A 488 -12.92 8.60 12.41
N GLY A 489 -11.92 8.88 13.25
CA GLY A 489 -10.53 8.46 13.04
C GLY A 489 -9.57 9.19 13.96
N VAL A 490 -8.30 9.27 13.57
CA VAL A 490 -7.28 10.09 14.25
C VAL A 490 -7.57 11.59 14.09
N GLU A 491 -7.04 12.42 14.98
CA GLU A 491 -7.30 13.86 15.04
C GLU A 491 -6.90 14.59 13.74
N GLU A 492 -5.89 14.08 13.03
CA GLU A 492 -5.36 14.67 11.80
C GLU A 492 -6.22 14.38 10.56
N PHE A 493 -7.16 13.42 10.64
CA PHE A 493 -7.92 12.94 9.48
C PHE A 493 -9.42 12.88 9.71
N GLY A 494 -9.88 12.39 10.87
CA GLY A 494 -11.30 12.27 11.20
C GLY A 494 -11.92 13.59 11.63
N ILE A 495 -13.18 13.83 11.25
CA ILE A 495 -13.96 14.98 11.77
C ILE A 495 -14.15 14.87 13.28
N ILE A 496 -14.48 13.66 13.75
CA ILE A 496 -14.62 13.34 15.16
C ILE A 496 -13.40 12.49 15.57
N PRO A 497 -12.55 12.98 16.48
CA PRO A 497 -11.42 12.20 16.98
C PRO A 497 -11.93 10.97 17.76
N PHE A 498 -11.84 9.81 17.12
CA PHE A 498 -12.17 8.52 17.70
C PHE A 498 -11.32 7.44 17.02
N PRO A 499 -10.08 7.20 17.49
CA PRO A 499 -9.11 6.36 16.80
C PRO A 499 -9.43 4.86 16.85
N TYR A 500 -10.39 4.43 17.68
CA TYR A 500 -10.70 3.02 17.88
C TYR A 500 -11.50 2.39 16.73
N VAL A 501 -12.33 3.17 16.04
CA VAL A 501 -13.11 2.71 14.89
C VAL A 501 -13.12 3.82 13.86
N ALA A 502 -12.47 3.59 12.73
CA ALA A 502 -12.49 4.53 11.62
C ALA A 502 -13.75 4.32 10.77
N VAL A 503 -14.61 5.34 10.71
CA VAL A 503 -15.82 5.35 9.89
C VAL A 503 -15.73 6.44 8.82
N GLU A 504 -15.93 6.06 7.56
CA GLU A 504 -16.04 6.94 6.41
C GLU A 504 -17.49 7.00 5.92
N LEU A 505 -18.05 8.19 5.80
CA LEU A 505 -19.34 8.44 5.17
C LEU A 505 -19.13 8.76 3.70
N VAL A 506 -19.96 8.20 2.84
CA VAL A 506 -19.83 8.28 1.39
C VAL A 506 -21.16 8.67 0.77
N ALA A 507 -21.17 9.71 -0.04
CA ALA A 507 -22.25 9.96 -1.01
C ALA A 507 -21.78 9.46 -2.37
N PHE A 508 -22.60 8.69 -3.07
CA PHE A 508 -22.19 8.03 -4.31
C PHE A 508 -23.23 8.14 -5.43
N SER A 509 -22.73 8.03 -6.65
CA SER A 509 -23.52 7.75 -7.84
C SER A 509 -22.79 6.72 -8.70
N ASP A 510 -23.51 5.66 -9.07
CA ASP A 510 -23.02 4.55 -9.88
C ASP A 510 -23.82 4.50 -11.19
N ILE A 511 -23.15 4.14 -12.29
CA ILE A 511 -23.76 3.86 -13.58
C ILE A 511 -23.06 2.68 -14.22
N GLY A 512 -23.77 1.87 -14.99
CA GLY A 512 -23.14 0.90 -15.86
C GLY A 512 -24.12 0.17 -16.75
N ILE A 513 -23.57 -0.72 -17.57
CA ILE A 513 -24.31 -1.42 -18.61
C ILE A 513 -23.66 -2.77 -18.85
N ALA A 514 -24.48 -3.79 -19.12
CA ALA A 514 -24.02 -5.12 -19.51
C ALA A 514 -24.64 -5.51 -20.86
N TRP A 515 -23.84 -6.12 -21.73
CA TRP A 515 -24.28 -6.52 -23.08
C TRP A 515 -23.47 -7.67 -23.65
N ASP A 516 -23.99 -8.22 -24.75
CA ASP A 516 -23.43 -9.38 -25.47
C ASP A 516 -23.31 -9.09 -26.97
N SER A 517 -22.81 -10.03 -27.77
CA SER A 517 -22.85 -9.89 -29.23
C SER A 517 -24.26 -10.06 -29.81
N GLU A 518 -25.06 -10.96 -29.24
CA GLU A 518 -26.44 -11.21 -29.71
C GLU A 518 -27.46 -10.20 -29.16
N ARG A 519 -27.13 -9.57 -28.03
CA ARG A 519 -27.97 -8.61 -27.32
C ARG A 519 -27.16 -7.32 -27.13
N PRO A 520 -27.13 -6.43 -28.12
CA PRO A 520 -26.30 -5.22 -28.07
C PRO A 520 -26.82 -4.21 -27.03
N ALA A 521 -25.94 -3.31 -26.62
CA ALA A 521 -26.27 -2.18 -25.77
C ALA A 521 -27.14 -1.16 -26.51
N GLU A 522 -28.21 -0.70 -25.86
CA GLU A 522 -29.05 0.42 -26.33
C GLU A 522 -28.75 1.66 -25.48
N TRP A 523 -28.10 2.64 -26.11
CA TRP A 523 -27.71 3.88 -25.45
C TRP A 523 -28.92 4.81 -25.33
N GLY A 524 -29.60 4.75 -24.18
CA GLY A 524 -30.72 5.62 -23.87
C GLY A 524 -31.09 5.55 -22.39
N TRP A 525 -31.65 6.63 -21.86
CA TRP A 525 -32.17 6.64 -20.50
C TRP A 525 -33.65 6.27 -20.52
N SER A 526 -33.96 5.03 -20.13
CA SER A 526 -35.34 4.63 -19.82
C SER A 526 -35.40 4.04 -18.41
N ARG A 527 -36.56 4.16 -17.77
CA ARG A 527 -36.87 3.51 -16.49
C ARG A 527 -37.83 2.32 -16.65
N ASP A 528 -38.30 2.10 -17.88
CA ASP A 528 -39.23 1.06 -18.29
C ASP A 528 -38.85 0.64 -19.72
N SER A 529 -38.12 -0.46 -19.84
CA SER A 529 -37.64 -0.99 -21.10
C SER A 529 -37.22 -2.44 -20.90
N ALA A 530 -37.45 -3.31 -21.87
CA ALA A 530 -36.90 -4.68 -21.86
C ALA A 530 -35.50 -4.76 -22.50
N ALA A 531 -35.02 -3.67 -23.09
CA ALA A 531 -33.72 -3.62 -23.74
C ALA A 531 -32.55 -3.48 -22.75
N ARG A 532 -31.34 -3.73 -23.25
CA ARG A 532 -30.09 -3.56 -22.51
C ARG A 532 -29.66 -2.10 -22.49
N ILE A 533 -30.33 -1.33 -21.65
CA ILE A 533 -30.03 0.08 -21.38
C ILE A 533 -29.07 0.25 -20.18
N PRO A 534 -28.36 1.38 -20.06
CA PRO A 534 -27.62 1.72 -18.85
C PRO A 534 -28.51 1.72 -17.60
N VAL A 535 -27.99 1.18 -16.51
CA VAL A 535 -28.57 1.24 -15.17
C VAL A 535 -27.74 2.15 -14.30
N ALA A 536 -28.39 2.90 -13.41
CA ALA A 536 -27.74 3.81 -12.48
C ALA A 536 -28.36 3.72 -11.10
N SER A 537 -27.59 4.11 -10.09
CA SER A 537 -28.05 4.31 -8.72
C SER A 537 -27.33 5.48 -8.07
N SER A 538 -27.96 6.05 -7.05
CA SER A 538 -27.36 7.08 -6.22
C SER A 538 -27.74 6.84 -4.77
N GLY A 539 -26.89 7.23 -3.82
CA GLY A 539 -27.17 6.98 -2.42
C GLY A 539 -26.09 7.42 -1.46
N PHE A 540 -26.25 6.96 -0.23
CA PHE A 540 -25.32 7.20 0.86
C PHE A 540 -24.82 5.87 1.43
N SER A 541 -23.62 5.87 1.98
CA SER A 541 -22.96 4.69 2.52
C SER A 541 -22.09 5.05 3.71
N ALA A 542 -21.91 4.10 4.61
CA ALA A 542 -20.98 4.17 5.73
C ALA A 542 -20.06 2.95 5.69
N ARG A 543 -18.75 3.21 5.67
CA ARG A 543 -17.69 2.20 5.71
C ARG A 543 -17.00 2.25 7.06
N ALA A 544 -16.98 1.14 7.79
CA ALA A 544 -16.26 1.01 9.05
C ALA A 544 -15.10 0.03 8.90
N ASN A 545 -13.89 0.45 9.29
CA ASN A 545 -12.77 -0.47 9.45
C ASN A 545 -12.88 -1.11 10.84
N ILE A 546 -13.11 -2.41 10.87
CA ILE A 546 -13.21 -3.19 12.10
C ILE A 546 -11.85 -3.87 12.33
N LEU A 547 -11.09 -3.32 13.28
CA LEU A 547 -9.83 -3.86 13.79
C LEU A 547 -8.70 -4.03 12.75
N GLY A 548 -8.77 -3.34 11.60
CA GLY A 548 -7.83 -3.54 10.49
C GLY A 548 -8.06 -4.83 9.69
N MET A 549 -9.05 -5.64 10.08
CA MET A 549 -9.27 -6.97 9.50
C MET A 549 -10.33 -6.98 8.40
N LEU A 550 -11.37 -6.15 8.53
CA LEU A 550 -12.48 -6.10 7.59
C LEU A 550 -13.02 -4.69 7.43
N ILE A 551 -13.45 -4.36 6.21
CA ILE A 551 -14.23 -3.17 5.91
C ILE A 551 -15.68 -3.59 5.78
N LEU A 552 -16.50 -3.06 6.67
CA LEU A 552 -17.95 -3.25 6.65
C LEU A 552 -18.59 -2.03 6.00
N GLU A 553 -19.30 -2.23 4.89
CA GLU A 553 -20.03 -1.15 4.22
C GLU A 553 -21.54 -1.41 4.28
N THR A 554 -22.28 -0.43 4.77
CA THR A 554 -23.74 -0.40 4.70
C THR A 554 -24.17 0.79 3.87
N TYR A 555 -25.00 0.57 2.86
CA TYR A 555 -25.45 1.61 1.94
C TYR A 555 -26.97 1.69 1.84
N TYR A 556 -27.46 2.88 1.55
CA TYR A 556 -28.86 3.17 1.25
C TYR A 556 -28.94 3.75 -0.15
N ALA A 557 -29.44 2.96 -1.10
CA ALA A 557 -29.37 3.24 -2.53
C ALA A 557 -30.75 3.40 -3.17
N TYR A 558 -30.85 4.31 -4.14
CA TYR A 558 -31.98 4.43 -5.06
C TYR A 558 -31.59 3.96 -6.46
N PRO A 559 -32.08 2.81 -6.94
CA PRO A 559 -31.86 2.32 -8.31
C PRO A 559 -32.82 3.01 -9.30
N TRP A 560 -32.29 3.84 -10.19
CA TRP A 560 -33.09 4.68 -11.09
C TRP A 560 -33.94 3.87 -12.08
N GLN A 561 -33.41 2.74 -12.58
CA GLN A 561 -34.07 1.80 -13.49
C GLN A 561 -34.97 0.78 -12.77
N ARG A 562 -35.13 0.91 -11.44
CA ARG A 562 -36.07 0.09 -10.65
C ARG A 562 -36.98 1.00 -9.80
N PRO A 563 -37.78 1.89 -10.42
CA PRO A 563 -38.61 2.88 -9.71
C PRO A 563 -39.49 2.27 -8.62
N ALA A 564 -40.06 1.08 -8.87
CA ALA A 564 -40.94 0.40 -7.92
C ALA A 564 -40.22 -0.22 -6.71
N LYS A 565 -38.90 -0.46 -6.78
CA LYS A 565 -38.10 -0.90 -5.62
C LYS A 565 -37.86 0.26 -4.66
N GLY A 566 -37.64 1.45 -5.22
CA GLY A 566 -37.34 2.65 -4.46
C GLY A 566 -36.05 2.53 -3.63
N TRP A 567 -35.97 3.37 -2.60
CA TRP A 567 -34.85 3.37 -1.67
C TRP A 567 -34.80 2.07 -0.86
N HIS A 568 -33.62 1.48 -0.75
CA HIS A 568 -33.43 0.29 0.07
C HIS A 568 -32.00 0.19 0.59
N TRP A 569 -31.84 -0.60 1.64
CA TRP A 569 -30.55 -0.91 2.25
C TRP A 569 -29.87 -2.06 1.54
N GLY A 570 -28.53 -2.01 1.53
CA GLY A 570 -27.68 -3.14 1.18
C GLY A 570 -26.40 -3.11 1.99
N PHE A 571 -25.66 -4.19 1.90
CA PHE A 571 -24.54 -4.49 2.78
C PHE A 571 -23.44 -5.21 1.99
N GLN A 572 -22.18 -4.88 2.25
CA GLN A 572 -21.05 -5.62 1.73
C GLN A 572 -19.90 -5.68 2.75
N ILE A 573 -19.12 -6.76 2.68
CA ILE A 573 -17.91 -6.95 3.46
C ILE A 573 -16.74 -7.06 2.48
N ALA A 574 -15.66 -6.34 2.75
CA ALA A 574 -14.39 -6.50 2.07
C ALA A 574 -13.29 -6.80 3.10
N PRO A 575 -12.22 -7.52 2.71
CA PRO A 575 -11.01 -7.62 3.53
C PRO A 575 -10.48 -6.23 3.90
N GLY A 576 -10.04 -6.08 5.15
CA GLY A 576 -9.32 -4.90 5.64
C GLY A 576 -7.89 -4.87 5.10
N TRP A 577 -7.26 -3.70 5.24
CA TRP A 577 -5.86 -3.47 4.89
C TRP A 577 -5.19 -2.58 5.93
#